data_AF-A0A7W0CR39-F1
#
_entry.id   AF-A0A7W0CR39-F1
#
_cell.length_a   1.000
_cell.length_b   1.000
_cell.length_c   1.000
_cell.angle_alpha   90.00
_cell.angle_beta   90.00
_cell.angle_gamma   90.00
#
_symmetry.space_group_name_H-M   'P 1'
#
loop_
_entity.id
_entity.type
_entity.pdbx_description
1 polymer ?
#
loop_
_entity_poly.entity_id
_entity_poly.type
_entity_poly.pdbx_seq_one_letter_code
_entity_poly.pdbx_strand_id
1 'polypeptide(L)'
;MSPALVTPGAPWEPDWVQAHTPSEAARLSAEGRTALVRLPGQLDAALAAASVFRWHGATIFVTEHTDQVGLAVEMTDCLAGRRPPALTRRGLA
;
A
#
# COMPACT_ATOMS: atom_id res chain seq x y z
N MET A 1 -10.07 1.75 4.73
CA MET A 1 -9.75 2.76 3.71
C MET A 1 -9.07 2.06 2.54
N SER A 2 -9.47 2.34 1.30
CA SER A 2 -8.78 1.81 0.12
C SER A 2 -7.43 2.52 -0.06
N PRO A 3 -6.35 1.80 -0.36
CA PRO A 3 -5.05 2.42 -0.55
C PRO A 3 -5.02 3.26 -1.84
N ALA A 4 -4.33 4.39 -1.80
CA ALA A 4 -4.13 5.27 -2.94
C ALA A 4 -2.68 5.23 -3.42
N LEU A 5 -2.51 5.29 -4.74
CA LEU A 5 -1.21 5.31 -5.41
C LEU A 5 -1.03 6.66 -6.07
N VAL A 6 0.10 7.31 -5.80
CA VAL A 6 0.36 8.69 -6.18
C VAL A 6 1.64 8.75 -6.98
N THR A 7 1.62 9.44 -8.12
CA THR A 7 2.82 9.67 -8.92
C THR A 7 3.77 10.64 -8.20
N PRO A 8 5.10 10.45 -8.24
CA PRO A 8 6.05 11.39 -7.65
C PRO A 8 5.84 12.81 -8.18
N GLY A 9 5.87 13.79 -7.28
CA GLY A 9 5.65 15.20 -7.61
C GLY A 9 4.19 15.64 -7.67
N ALA A 10 3.22 14.71 -7.56
CA ALA A 10 1.83 15.09 -7.34
C ALA A 10 1.65 15.75 -5.95
N PRO A 11 0.74 16.73 -5.83
CA PRO A 11 0.47 17.38 -4.55
C PRO A 11 0.00 16.38 -3.49
N TRP A 12 0.42 16.57 -2.24
CA TRP A 12 -0.01 15.76 -1.10
C TRP A 12 -0.99 16.53 -0.22
N GLU A 13 -1.86 15.79 0.45
CA GLU A 13 -2.73 16.36 1.47
C GLU A 13 -1.93 16.63 2.77
N PRO A 14 -2.22 17.73 3.49
CA PRO A 14 -1.43 18.18 4.63
C PRO A 14 -1.51 17.26 5.86
N ASP A 15 -2.50 16.37 5.93
CA ASP A 15 -2.71 15.43 7.02
C ASP A 15 -2.01 14.07 6.81
N TRP A 16 -1.40 13.86 5.64
CA TRP A 16 -0.62 12.67 5.35
C TRP A 16 0.75 12.74 6.01
N VAL A 17 1.12 11.67 6.71
CA VAL A 17 2.35 11.61 7.50
C VAL A 17 3.29 10.61 6.88
N GLN A 18 4.49 11.05 6.52
CA GLN A 18 5.47 10.16 5.94
C GLN A 18 5.96 9.14 6.98
N ALA A 19 5.84 7.86 6.66
CA ALA A 19 6.45 6.75 7.40
C ALA A 19 7.73 6.31 6.69
N HIS A 20 8.79 6.08 7.47
CA HIS A 20 10.08 5.60 6.97
C HIS A 20 10.30 4.12 7.31
N THR A 21 9.53 3.58 8.25
CA THR A 21 9.60 2.18 8.66
C THR A 21 8.22 1.54 8.78
N PRO A 22 8.11 0.21 8.68
CA PRO A 22 6.82 -0.48 8.86
C PRO A 22 6.22 -0.30 10.26
N SER A 23 7.06 -0.23 11.31
CA SER A 23 6.59 0.01 12.67
C SER A 23 6.01 1.42 12.86
N GLU A 24 6.58 2.43 12.19
CA GLU A 24 5.98 3.78 12.15
C GLU A 24 4.64 3.78 11.44
N ALA A 25 4.50 3.08 10.31
CA ALA A 25 3.22 2.95 9.61
C ALA A 25 2.16 2.29 10.50
N ALA A 26 2.53 1.23 11.23
CA ALA A 26 1.64 0.57 12.18
C ALA A 26 1.19 1.49 13.31
N ARG A 27 2.13 2.27 13.89
CA ARG A 27 1.81 3.26 14.93
C ARG A 27 0.86 4.33 14.40
N LEU A 28 1.16 4.93 13.24
CA LEU A 28 0.31 5.95 12.63
C LEU A 28 -1.10 5.42 12.36
N SER A 29 -1.21 4.19 11.83
CA SER A 29 -2.51 3.55 11.63
C SER A 29 -3.27 3.33 12.93
N ALA A 30 -2.60 2.93 14.02
CA ALA A 30 -3.22 2.75 15.33
C ALA A 30 -3.70 4.08 15.94
N GLU A 31 -3.02 5.19 15.64
CA GLU A 31 -3.40 6.55 16.00
C GLU A 31 -4.50 7.15 15.09
N GLY A 32 -4.97 6.39 14.09
CA GLY A 32 -5.96 6.88 13.11
C GLY A 32 -5.40 7.89 12.11
N ARG A 33 -4.08 7.99 11.97
CA ARG A 33 -3.39 8.90 11.04
C ARG A 33 -3.11 8.22 9.71
N THR A 34 -3.10 9.01 8.63
CA THR A 34 -2.82 8.52 7.28
C THR A 34 -1.32 8.40 7.05
N ALA A 35 -0.81 7.16 6.93
CA ALA A 35 0.59 6.90 6.65
C ALA A 35 0.87 6.91 5.14
N LEU A 36 1.77 7.81 4.73
CA LEU A 36 2.32 7.92 3.39
C LEU A 36 3.70 7.27 3.30
N VAL A 37 3.95 6.52 2.25
CA VAL A 37 5.23 5.86 2.00
C VAL A 37 5.74 6.23 0.63
N ARG A 38 6.95 6.77 0.56
CA ARG A 38 7.68 6.91 -0.71
C ARG A 38 8.41 5.62 -1.01
N LEU A 39 8.05 4.99 -2.13
CA LEU A 39 8.64 3.72 -2.51
C LEU A 39 9.97 3.93 -3.26
N PRO A 40 10.90 2.96 -3.18
CA PRO A 40 12.08 2.93 -4.03
C PRO A 40 11.74 3.00 -5.52
N GLY A 41 12.68 3.50 -6.34
CA GLY A 41 12.48 3.58 -7.80
C GLY A 41 12.63 2.24 -8.53
N GLN A 42 13.34 1.28 -7.93
CA GLN A 42 13.48 -0.07 -8.46
C GLN A 42 12.20 -0.87 -8.22
N LEU A 43 11.66 -1.49 -9.27
CA LEU A 43 10.34 -2.14 -9.24
C LEU A 43 10.26 -3.23 -8.17
N ASP A 44 11.23 -4.15 -8.11
CA ASP A 44 11.28 -5.24 -7.15
C ASP A 44 11.29 -4.74 -5.69
N ALA A 45 12.12 -3.73 -5.41
CA ALA A 45 12.18 -3.08 -4.10
C ALA A 45 10.88 -2.32 -3.77
N ALA A 46 10.26 -1.68 -4.76
CA ALA A 46 8.97 -0.99 -4.61
C ALA A 46 7.85 -1.97 -4.24
N LEU A 47 7.77 -3.12 -4.92
CA LEU A 47 6.77 -4.15 -4.63
C LEU A 47 6.95 -4.72 -3.22
N ALA A 48 8.18 -5.08 -2.85
CA ALA A 48 8.48 -5.61 -1.53
C ALA A 48 8.14 -4.60 -0.42
N ALA A 49 8.57 -3.35 -0.57
CA ALA A 49 8.26 -2.28 0.37
C ALA A 49 6.75 -2.03 0.45
N ALA A 50 6.04 -1.91 -0.68
CA ALA A 50 4.60 -1.69 -0.70
C ALA A 50 3.84 -2.77 0.06
N SER A 51 4.16 -4.04 -0.18
CA SER A 51 3.54 -5.17 0.52
C SER A 51 3.77 -5.11 2.03
N VAL A 52 5.01 -4.90 2.48
CA VAL A 52 5.33 -4.84 3.91
C VAL A 52 4.62 -3.66 4.56
N PHE A 53 4.76 -2.45 4.01
CA PHE A 53 4.12 -1.26 4.57
C PHE A 53 2.59 -1.36 4.56
N ARG A 54 2.00 -1.94 3.51
CA ARG A 54 0.56 -2.18 3.45
C ARG A 54 0.11 -3.15 4.54
N TRP A 55 0.88 -4.20 4.81
CA TRP A 55 0.61 -5.13 5.91
C TRP A 55 0.51 -4.39 7.25
N HIS A 56 1.36 -3.38 7.43
CA HIS A 56 1.40 -2.50 8.60
C HIS A 56 0.45 -1.31 8.54
N GLY A 57 -0.53 -1.31 7.64
CA GLY A 57 -1.60 -0.32 7.64
C GLY A 57 -1.32 0.97 6.86
N ALA A 58 -0.20 1.07 6.13
CA ALA A 58 -0.02 2.18 5.20
C ALA A 58 -1.13 2.21 4.15
N THR A 59 -1.56 3.42 3.78
CA THR A 59 -2.68 3.66 2.86
C THR A 59 -2.30 4.52 1.67
N ILE A 60 -1.22 5.30 1.72
CA ILE A 60 -0.78 6.13 0.60
C ILE A 60 0.63 5.71 0.15
N PHE A 61 0.81 5.42 -1.13
CA PHE A 61 2.10 5.05 -1.72
C PHE A 61 2.46 5.99 -2.85
N VAL A 62 3.67 6.56 -2.80
CA VAL A 62 4.22 7.39 -3.87
C VAL A 62 5.19 6.56 -4.70
N THR A 63 4.90 6.37 -5.99
CA THR A 63 5.67 5.50 -6.89
C THR A 63 5.45 5.80 -8.36
N GLU A 64 6.46 5.53 -9.19
CA GLU A 64 6.35 5.57 -10.66
C GLU A 64 5.71 4.29 -11.23
N HIS A 65 5.64 3.21 -10.45
CA HIS A 65 5.15 1.88 -10.86
C HIS A 65 3.73 1.60 -10.37
N THR A 66 2.78 2.50 -10.65
CA THR A 66 1.44 2.47 -10.06
C THR A 66 0.71 1.15 -10.31
N ASP A 67 0.75 0.60 -11.51
CA ASP A 67 -0.04 -0.59 -11.85
C ASP A 67 0.47 -1.83 -11.10
N GLN A 68 1.78 -2.05 -11.11
CA GLN A 68 2.41 -3.20 -10.47
C GLN A 68 2.32 -3.11 -8.94
N VAL A 69 2.55 -1.91 -8.37
CA VAL A 69 2.39 -1.67 -6.93
C VAL A 69 0.93 -1.86 -6.50
N GLY A 70 -0.03 -1.44 -7.33
CA GLY A 70 -1.46 -1.67 -7.08
C GLY A 70 -1.77 -3.14 -6.92
N LEU A 71 -1.29 -4.00 -7.83
CA LEU A 71 -1.48 -5.45 -7.73
C LEU A 71 -0.87 -6.04 -6.46
N ALA A 72 0.33 -5.61 -6.07
CA ALA A 72 0.99 -6.08 -4.84
C ALA A 72 0.21 -5.67 -3.58
N VAL A 73 -0.31 -4.45 -3.55
CA VAL A 73 -1.14 -3.93 -2.46
C VAL A 73 -2.48 -4.68 -2.39
N GLU A 74 -3.13 -4.92 -3.53
CA GLU A 74 -4.39 -5.69 -3.58
C GLU A 74 -4.19 -7.13 -3.12
N MET A 75 -3.12 -7.80 -3.57
CA MET A 75 -2.76 -9.14 -3.11
C MET A 75 -2.50 -9.14 -1.60
N THR A 76 -1.79 -8.13 -1.10
CA THR A 76 -1.53 -7.98 0.34
C THR A 76 -2.84 -7.84 1.14
N ASP A 77 -3.82 -7.11 0.63
CA ASP A 77 -5.15 -7.01 1.25
C ASP A 77 -5.94 -8.31 1.23
N CYS A 78 -5.77 -9.12 0.18
CA CYS A 78 -6.34 -10.47 0.13
C CYS A 78 -5.72 -11.38 1.18
N LEU A 79 -4.39 -11.42 1.26
CA LEU A 79 -3.64 -12.24 2.21
C LEU A 79 -3.95 -11.85 3.67
N ALA A 80 -4.14 -10.55 3.93
CA ALA A 80 -4.50 -10.06 5.26
C ALA A 80 -6.01 -10.17 5.58
N GLY A 81 -6.83 -10.73 4.69
CA GLY A 81 -8.27 -10.90 4.89
C GLY A 81 -9.08 -9.59 4.86
N ARG A 82 -8.49 -8.47 4.40
CA ARG A 82 -9.17 -7.17 4.30
C ARG A 82 -10.07 -7.05 3.06
N ARG A 83 -9.81 -7.87 2.04
CA ARG A 83 -10.60 -7.95 0.82
C ARG A 83 -10.70 -9.41 0.37
N PRO A 84 -11.86 -9.90 -0.09
CA PRO A 84 -11.92 -11.20 -0.74
C PRO A 84 -11.10 -11.16 -2.05
N PRO A 85 -10.36 -12.23 -2.39
CA PRO A 85 -9.68 -12.28 -3.68
C PRO A 85 -10.70 -12.12 -4.81
N ALA A 86 -10.35 -11.37 -5.85
CA ALA A 86 -11.17 -11.16 -7.05
C ALA A 86 -11.25 -12.42 -7.94
N LEU A 87 -11.24 -13.61 -7.33
CA LEU A 87 -11.58 -14.85 -7.97
C LEU A 87 -13.11 -14.85 -8.16
N THR A 88 -13.56 -14.55 -9.38
CA THR A 88 -14.81 -15.16 -9.82
C THR A 88 -14.59 -16.66 -9.75
N ARG A 89 -15.28 -17.35 -8.82
CA ARG A 89 -15.35 -18.81 -8.80
C ARG A 89 -15.93 -19.26 -10.15
N ARG A 90 -15.08 -19.47 -11.16
CA ARG A 90 -15.35 -20.44 -12.21
C ARG A 90 -14.83 -21.76 -11.67
N GLY A 91 -15.76 -22.67 -11.46
CA GLY A 91 -15.60 -23.86 -10.64
C GLY A 91 -14.29 -24.60 -10.85
N LEU A 92 -13.60 -24.86 -9.75
CA LEU A 92 -12.94 -26.15 -9.60
C LEU A 92 -14.07 -27.16 -9.42
N ALA A 93 -14.59 -27.63 -10.55
CA ALA A 93 -15.48 -28.78 -10.68
C ALA A 93 -14.70 -29.87 -11.43
#